data_AF-A0A6I6H6G1-F1
#
_entry.id   AF-A0A6I6H6G1-F1
#
_cell.length_a   1.000
_cell.length_b   1.000
_cell.length_c   1.000
_cell.angle_alpha   90.00
_cell.angle_beta   90.00
_cell.angle_gamma   90.00
#
_symmetry.space_group_name_H-M   'P 1'
#
loop_
_entity.id
_entity.type
_entity.pdbx_description
1 polymer ?
#
loop_
_entity_poly.entity_id
_entity_poly.type
_entity_poly.pdbx_seq_one_letter_code
_entity_poly.pdbx_strand_id
1 'polypeptide(L)'
;MGQFHLSPFLYTILLNLGQLAFVAAMLLGKGMPSVDDGDFWIFLLLTVVPVASIMALIRGRYREGAPKSLLALYLARRRLEEQRRIDELSS
;
A
#
# COMPACT_ATOMS: atom_id res chain seq x y z
N MET A 1 -20.09 24.71 -1.39
CA MET A 1 -19.98 23.42 -0.68
C MET A 1 -18.77 22.70 -1.25
N GLY A 2 -17.63 22.74 -0.55
CA GLY A 2 -16.36 22.20 -1.04
C GLY A 2 -16.39 20.67 -1.03
N GLN A 3 -16.32 20.06 -2.21
CA GLN A 3 -16.12 18.62 -2.33
C GLN A 3 -14.67 18.32 -1.90
N PHE A 4 -14.50 17.84 -0.68
CA PHE A 4 -13.25 17.27 -0.23
C PHE A 4 -13.01 15.99 -1.04
N HIS A 5 -12.27 16.11 -2.14
CA HIS A 5 -11.67 14.96 -2.83
C HIS A 5 -10.56 14.40 -1.93
N LEU A 6 -10.98 13.70 -0.86
CA LEU A 6 -10.12 12.86 -0.08
C LEU A 6 -9.47 11.86 -1.03
N SER A 7 -8.14 11.93 -1.15
CA SER A 7 -7.41 11.02 -2.04
C SER A 7 -7.81 9.57 -1.73
N PRO A 8 -7.95 8.69 -2.74
CA PRO A 8 -8.29 7.28 -2.53
C PRO A 8 -7.40 6.61 -1.47
N PHE A 9 -6.14 7.05 -1.40
CA PHE A 9 -5.17 6.68 -0.37
C PHE A 9 -5.64 6.98 1.06
N LEU A 10 -6.14 8.19 1.32
CA LEU A 10 -6.61 8.58 2.65
C LEU A 10 -7.85 7.77 3.05
N TYR A 11 -8.75 7.50 2.10
CA TYR A 11 -9.91 6.63 2.31
C TYR A 11 -9.48 5.21 2.72
N THR A 12 -8.52 4.62 2.01
CA THR A 12 -8.04 3.27 2.34
C THR A 12 -7.41 3.22 3.73
N ILE A 13 -6.64 4.23 4.11
CA ILE A 13 -6.04 4.31 5.46
C ILE A 13 -7.14 4.40 6.54
N LEU A 14 -8.11 5.28 6.35
CA LEU A 14 -9.22 5.47 7.30
C LEU A 14 -10.04 4.19 7.47
N LEU A 15 -10.33 3.47 6.38
CA LEU A 15 -11.05 2.19 6.44
C LEU A 15 -10.25 1.11 7.18
N ASN A 16 -8.95 0.99 6.92
CA ASN A 16 -8.12 0.02 7.62
C ASN A 16 -7.94 0.34 9.11
N LEU A 17 -7.82 1.62 9.47
CA LEU A 17 -7.81 2.07 10.86
C LEU A 17 -9.14 1.78 11.56
N GLY A 18 -10.27 2.04 10.89
CA GLY A 18 -11.59 1.70 11.40
C GLY A 18 -11.77 0.20 11.63
N GLN A 19 -11.28 -0.63 10.69
CA GLN A 19 -11.30 -2.07 10.83
C GLN A 19 -10.44 -2.53 12.02
N LEU A 20 -9.23 -2.00 12.19
CA LEU A 20 -8.38 -2.33 13.33
C LEU A 20 -9.00 -1.89 14.67
N ALA A 21 -9.62 -0.72 14.72
CA ALA A 21 -10.33 -0.25 15.91
C ALA A 21 -11.53 -1.15 16.26
N PHE A 22 -12.28 -1.61 15.25
CA PHE A 22 -13.38 -2.54 15.45
C PHE A 22 -12.90 -3.90 15.98
N VAL A 23 -11.82 -4.44 15.41
CA VAL A 23 -11.19 -5.69 15.87
C VAL A 23 -10.67 -5.54 17.30
N ALA A 24 -10.04 -4.41 17.64
CA ALA A 24 -9.58 -4.12 19.00
C ALA A 24 -10.73 -4.00 20.00
N ALA A 25 -11.84 -3.35 19.63
CA ALA A 25 -13.03 -3.25 20.46
C ALA A 25 -13.68 -4.63 20.70
N MET A 26 -13.72 -5.49 19.68
CA MET A 26 -14.17 -6.89 19.79
C MET A 26 -13.32 -7.68 20.79
N LEU A 27 -11.98 -7.55 20.72
CA LEU A 27 -11.07 -8.23 21.64
C LEU A 27 -11.25 -7.80 23.09
N LEU A 28 -11.41 -6.50 23.32
CA LEU A 28 -11.64 -5.96 24.67
C LEU A 28 -12.99 -6.39 25.24
N GLY A 29 -14.00 -6.58 24.40
CA GLY A 29 -15.35 -6.95 24.82
C GLY A 29 -15.58 -8.45 25.03
N LYS A 30 -15.03 -9.30 24.15
CA LYS A 30 -15.32 -10.75 24.13
C LYS A 30 -14.11 -11.64 24.40
N GLY A 31 -12.91 -11.06 24.50
CA GLY A 31 -11.67 -11.83 24.60
C GLY A 31 -11.18 -12.34 23.24
N MET A 32 -9.98 -12.91 23.23
CA MET A 32 -9.36 -13.47 22.03
C MET A 32 -10.01 -14.83 21.72
N PRO A 33 -10.40 -15.12 20.46
CA PRO A 33 -10.89 -16.44 20.10
C PRO A 33 -9.83 -17.49 20.42
N SER A 34 -10.26 -18.67 20.89
CA SER A 34 -9.33 -19.73 21.23
C SER A 34 -8.65 -20.27 19.97
N VAL A 35 -7.41 -20.73 20.09
CA VAL A 35 -6.62 -21.21 18.93
C VAL A 35 -7.23 -22.47 18.30
N ASP A 36 -8.03 -23.21 19.06
CA ASP A 36 -8.72 -24.41 18.61
C ASP A 36 -10.02 -24.09 17.83
N ASP A 37 -10.51 -22.86 17.90
CA ASP A 37 -11.68 -22.41 17.15
C ASP A 37 -11.26 -21.95 15.74
N GLY A 38 -12.04 -22.32 14.73
CA GLY A 38 -11.89 -21.82 13.36
C GLY A 38 -11.92 -20.29 13.27
N ASP A 39 -12.50 -19.64 14.28
CA ASP A 39 -12.59 -18.18 14.43
C ASP A 39 -11.21 -17.51 14.63
N PHE A 40 -10.20 -18.24 15.13
CA PHE A 40 -8.84 -17.71 15.28
C PHE A 40 -8.22 -17.34 13.92
N TRP A 41 -8.40 -18.17 12.89
CA TRP A 41 -7.89 -17.90 11.56
C TRP A 41 -8.58 -16.70 10.90
N ILE A 42 -9.88 -16.58 11.12
CA ILE A 42 -10.68 -15.43 10.65
C ILE A 42 -10.18 -14.15 11.31
N PHE A 43 -9.96 -14.19 12.62
CA PHE A 43 -9.42 -13.08 13.39
C PHE A 43 -8.01 -12.67 12.95
N LEU A 44 -7.13 -13.66 12.73
CA LEU A 44 -5.78 -13.44 12.22
C LEU A 44 -5.82 -12.75 10.85
N LEU A 45 -6.69 -13.23 9.95
CA LEU A 45 -6.83 -12.67 8.60
C LEU A 45 -7.38 -11.24 8.62
N LEU A 46 -8.39 -10.98 9.47
CA LEU A 46 -8.98 -9.65 9.71
C LEU A 46 -7.97 -8.63 10.25
N THR A 47 -6.87 -9.08 10.88
CA THR A 47 -5.83 -8.21 11.45
C THR A 47 -4.62 -8.09 10.54
N VAL A 48 -4.14 -9.20 9.98
CA VAL A 48 -2.93 -9.24 9.14
C VAL A 48 -3.16 -8.55 7.80
N VAL A 49 -4.32 -8.72 7.17
CA VAL A 49 -4.61 -8.11 5.85
C VAL A 49 -4.60 -6.58 5.91
N PRO A 50 -5.25 -5.91 6.88
CA PRO A 50 -5.15 -4.46 7.02
C PRO A 50 -3.76 -3.94 7.29
N VAL A 51 -3.01 -4.62 8.17
CA VAL A 51 -1.64 -4.24 8.52
C VAL A 51 -0.73 -4.36 7.31
N ALA A 52 -0.83 -5.46 6.55
CA ALA A 52 -0.08 -5.66 5.31
C ALA A 52 -0.45 -4.61 4.25
N SER A 53 -1.74 -4.26 4.13
CA SER A 53 -2.22 -3.22 3.22
C SER A 53 -1.66 -1.84 3.57
N ILE A 54 -1.70 -1.45 4.85
CA ILE A 54 -1.10 -0.21 5.35
C ILE A 54 0.41 -0.22 5.09
N MET A 55 1.13 -1.31 5.38
CA MET A 55 2.57 -1.40 5.11
C MET A 55 2.90 -1.28 3.62
N ALA A 56 2.10 -1.91 2.75
CA ALA A 56 2.29 -1.83 1.31
C ALA A 56 2.03 -0.40 0.78
N LEU A 57 1.03 0.29 1.31
CA LEU A 57 0.72 1.67 0.98
C LEU A 57 1.82 2.63 1.44
N ILE A 58 2.33 2.46 2.67
CA ILE A 58 3.45 3.24 3.22
C ILE A 58 4.70 2.98 2.38
N ARG A 59 5.10 1.72 2.18
CA ARG A 59 6.27 1.37 1.36
C ARG A 59 6.13 1.81 -0.09
N GLY A 60 4.93 1.75 -0.68
CA GLY A 60 4.65 2.19 -2.03
C GLY A 60 4.80 3.69 -2.24
N ARG A 61 4.48 4.50 -1.21
CA ARG A 61 4.76 5.96 -1.17
C ARG A 61 6.24 6.26 -0.97
N TYR A 62 6.96 5.53 -0.11
CA TYR A 62 8.41 5.69 0.06
C TYR A 62 9.21 5.24 -1.18
N ARG A 63 8.59 4.44 -2.07
CA ARG A 63 9.15 4.03 -3.36
C ARG A 63 8.79 4.99 -4.50
N GLU A 64 8.55 6.27 -4.21
CA GLU A 64 8.37 7.33 -5.23
C GLU A 64 9.61 7.59 -6.11
N GLY A 65 10.70 6.83 -5.94
CA GLY A 65 11.79 6.73 -6.93
C GLY A 65 11.62 5.62 -7.98
N ALA A 66 10.58 4.77 -7.87
CA ALA A 66 10.33 3.71 -8.85
C ALA A 66 9.31 4.18 -9.90
N PRO A 67 9.60 4.07 -11.21
CA PRO A 67 8.65 4.46 -12.25
C PRO A 67 7.38 3.63 -12.09
N LYS A 68 6.27 4.33 -11.82
CA LYS A 68 4.93 3.78 -11.48
C LYS A 68 4.27 2.96 -12.62
N SER A 69 4.98 2.73 -13.73
CA SER A 69 4.46 2.03 -14.91
C SER A 69 5.59 1.41 -15.73
N LEU A 70 5.37 0.21 -16.29
CA LEU A 70 6.27 -0.42 -17.26
C LEU A 70 6.56 0.50 -18.45
N LEU A 71 5.59 1.31 -18.86
CA LEU A 71 5.75 2.34 -19.88
C LEU A 71 6.78 3.40 -19.47
N ALA A 72 6.74 3.83 -18.20
CA ALA A 72 7.70 4.80 -17.67
C ALA A 72 9.11 4.19 -17.57
N LEU A 73 9.21 2.89 -17.28
CA LEU A 73 10.48 2.16 -17.26
C LEU A 73 11.06 2.01 -18.68
N TYR A 74 10.20 1.76 -19.67
CA TYR A 74 10.55 1.73 -21.09
C TYR A 74 11.02 3.11 -21.59
N LEU A 75 10.30 4.19 -21.25
CA LEU A 75 10.66 5.55 -21.62
C LEU A 75 11.97 6.00 -20.96
N ALA A 76 12.21 5.63 -19.70
CA ALA A 76 13.46 5.90 -19.00
C ALA A 76 14.65 5.19 -19.68
N ARG A 77 14.47 3.92 -20.07
CA ARG A 77 15.47 3.18 -20.84
C ARG A 77 15.78 3.86 -22.18
N ARG A 78 14.73 4.27 -22.91
CA ARG A 78 14.90 4.91 -24.23
C ARG A 78 15.68 6.23 -24.14
N ARG A 79 15.43 7.03 -23.10
CA ARG A 79 16.20 8.27 -22.85
C ARG A 79 17.68 8.02 -22.56
N LEU A 80 18.00 6.96 -21.83
CA LEU A 80 19.39 6.57 -21.54
C LEU A 80 20.12 6.10 -22.82
N GLU A 81 19.42 5.40 -23.71
CA GLU A 81 19.98 4.99 -25.02
C GLU A 81 20.22 6.19 -25.95
N GLU A 82 19.32 7.17 -25.96
CA GLU A 82 19.51 8.41 -26.72
C GLU A 82 20.67 9.26 -26.16
N GLN A 83 20.81 9.37 -24.83
CA GLN A 83 21.93 10.07 -24.21
C GLN A 83 23.28 9.42 -24.56
N ARG A 84 23.39 8.09 -24.52
CA ARG A 84 24.62 7.39 -24.92
C ARG A 84 25.01 7.67 -26.36
N ARG A 85 24.05 7.73 -27.28
CA ARG A 85 24.32 8.09 -28.68
C ARG A 85 24.84 9.52 -28.82
N ILE A 86 24.33 10.45 -28.02
CA ILE A 86 24.80 11.84 -28.03
C ILE A 86 26.21 11.93 -27.45
N ASP A 87 26.50 11.20 -26.37
CA ASP A 87 27.85 11.15 -25.78
C ASP A 87 28.86 10.53 -26.77
N GLU A 88 28.49 9.48 -27.50
CA GLU A 88 29.31 8.86 -28.55
C GLU A 88 29.51 9.75 -29.78
N LEU A 89 28.57 10.66 -30.08
CA LEU A 89 28.68 11.61 -31.20
C LEU A 89 29.36 12.92 -30.82
N SER A 90 29.49 13.22 -29.52
CA SER A 90 30.14 14.42 -28.99
C SER A 90 31.57 14.15 -28.49
N SER A 91 32.02 12.90 -28.51
CA SER A 91 33.41 12.47 -28.32
C SER A 91 34.11 12.21 -29.66
#